data_AF-A0A933NRR8-F1
#
_entry.id   AF-A0A933NRR8-F1
#
_cell.length_a   1.000
_cell.length_b   1.000
_cell.length_c   1.000
_cell.angle_alpha   90.00
_cell.angle_beta   90.00
_cell.angle_gamma   90.00
#
_symmetry.space_group_name_H-M   'P 1'
#
loop_
_entity.id
_entity.type
_entity.pdbx_description
1 polymer ?
#
loop_
_entity_poly.entity_id
_entity_poly.type
_entity_poly.pdbx_seq_one_letter_code
_entity_poly.pdbx_strand_id
1 'polypeptide(L)'
;MKLVPGFGLVDLADPTLGERLAEVGAGHLAVFAGQMRNGLMAASVAIGLEVLAELFQNECTLKAGPKGKHQPDRAAVRHGTETGKVRLGGRKITVERPRLRTADKTAEVGLESWDLATSTDMLTEHMVAAMLAGVSTRSYASVALEDVGDVAGSGVSRSAVSRTFVAATAERLAEFRARDLSDRQWLVVFADGFDFAGQMMIGALGVTADGTKVPLGVAQGTTENTAVCKTLFASIKERGFDASHGVLFVLDGGKGLRKAVTTVFDGDPIAIARCHAHKERNILDHLPDEQHAWVQRDLRSAWRNPSAVEAKAKLEQLAKKLDRINPDAAGSLREGLDETLTIIALGVTGTLAKTLATTNPMESTVDIVRAHARLWANTSLAGRMISTCSTTKQQITRLSTTDRQLAVSIPTRSVNAWMRQRRSHSRGCGPPTWSPSQLRPGCERRASGPAAEVAR
;
A
#
# COMPACT_ATOMS: atom_id res chain seq x y z
N MET A 1 -47.69 9.85 -51.55
CA MET A 1 -46.31 9.77 -52.09
C MET A 1 -45.44 9.17 -50.98
N LYS A 2 -44.91 7.96 -51.18
CA LYS A 2 -44.22 7.15 -50.16
C LYS A 2 -42.90 7.79 -49.74
N LEU A 3 -42.69 7.96 -48.43
CA LEU A 3 -41.37 8.21 -47.83
C LEU A 3 -40.57 6.89 -47.83
N VAL A 4 -39.36 6.93 -48.38
CA VAL A 4 -38.36 5.85 -48.29
C VAL A 4 -37.57 6.07 -46.99
N PRO A 5 -37.40 5.06 -46.12
CA PRO A 5 -36.59 5.18 -44.92
C PRO A 5 -35.11 4.99 -45.28
N GLY A 6 -34.27 6.00 -45.07
CA GLY A 6 -32.82 5.82 -45.13
C GLY A 6 -31.95 7.04 -45.44
N PHE A 7 -32.50 8.11 -46.01
CA PHE A 7 -31.75 9.36 -46.24
C PHE A 7 -32.49 10.53 -45.61
N GLY A 8 -32.17 10.83 -44.35
CA GLY A 8 -32.52 12.11 -43.76
C GLY A 8 -31.74 13.21 -44.46
N LEU A 9 -32.43 14.24 -44.97
CA LEU A 9 -31.81 15.49 -45.38
C LEU A 9 -31.09 16.07 -44.16
N VAL A 10 -29.78 16.29 -44.29
CA VAL A 10 -28.97 16.97 -43.27
C VAL A 10 -29.41 18.43 -43.27
N ASP A 11 -29.97 18.90 -42.17
CA ASP A 11 -30.22 20.33 -41.96
C ASP A 11 -28.89 21.02 -41.66
N LEU A 12 -28.35 21.74 -42.65
CA LEU A 12 -27.10 22.48 -42.54
C LEU A 12 -27.21 23.70 -41.60
N ALA A 13 -28.41 24.06 -41.14
CA ALA A 13 -28.64 25.11 -40.15
C ALA A 13 -28.62 24.60 -38.70
N ASP A 14 -28.47 23.28 -38.47
CA ASP A 14 -28.35 22.71 -37.13
C ASP A 14 -27.01 23.14 -36.47
N PRO A 15 -27.03 23.95 -35.39
CA PRO A 15 -25.81 24.43 -34.73
C PRO A 15 -25.00 23.30 -34.07
N THR A 16 -25.60 22.13 -33.84
CA THR A 16 -24.95 20.95 -33.26
C THR A 16 -24.31 20.05 -34.33
N LEU A 17 -24.55 20.32 -35.63
CA LEU A 17 -24.02 19.53 -36.74
C LEU A 17 -22.49 19.53 -36.74
N GLY A 18 -21.86 20.67 -36.44
CA GLY A 18 -20.40 20.79 -36.35
C GLY A 18 -19.80 19.92 -35.24
N GLU A 19 -20.42 19.91 -34.05
CA GLU A 19 -19.99 19.08 -32.91
C GLU A 19 -20.19 17.58 -33.20
N ARG A 20 -21.33 17.21 -33.79
CA ARG A 20 -21.61 15.82 -34.17
C ARG A 20 -20.67 15.33 -35.28
N LEU A 21 -20.37 16.15 -36.28
CA LEU A 21 -19.39 15.83 -37.32
C LEU A 21 -17.96 15.77 -36.75
N ALA A 22 -17.62 16.60 -35.77
CA ALA A 22 -16.34 16.52 -35.07
C ALA A 22 -16.22 15.25 -34.22
N GLU A 23 -17.28 14.82 -33.53
CA GLU A 23 -17.34 13.56 -32.78
C GLU A 23 -17.23 12.34 -33.72
N VAL A 24 -17.95 12.36 -34.84
CA VAL A 24 -17.85 11.33 -35.90
C VAL A 24 -16.45 11.33 -36.53
N GLY A 25 -15.88 12.50 -36.79
CA GLY A 25 -14.52 12.65 -37.31
C GLY A 25 -13.46 12.14 -36.34
N ALA A 26 -13.60 12.43 -35.05
CA ALA A 26 -12.76 11.90 -33.99
C ALA A 26 -12.88 10.36 -33.90
N GLY A 27 -14.08 9.81 -34.07
CA GLY A 27 -14.31 8.37 -34.17
C GLY A 27 -13.55 7.73 -35.33
N HIS A 28 -13.64 8.29 -36.54
CA HIS A 28 -12.91 7.77 -37.71
C HIS A 28 -11.39 7.91 -37.58
N LEU A 29 -10.91 9.03 -37.02
CA LEU A 29 -9.49 9.22 -36.72
C LEU A 29 -8.97 8.20 -35.70
N ALA A 30 -9.76 7.86 -34.68
CA ALA A 30 -9.41 6.82 -33.73
C ALA A 30 -9.34 5.42 -34.37
N VAL A 31 -10.27 5.10 -35.27
CA VAL A 31 -10.26 3.85 -36.04
C VAL A 31 -9.03 3.79 -36.95
N PHE A 32 -8.75 4.85 -37.71
CA PHE A 32 -7.58 4.95 -38.58
C PHE A 32 -6.27 4.82 -37.80
N ALA A 33 -6.13 5.55 -36.69
CA ALA A 33 -4.97 5.44 -35.81
C ALA A 33 -4.81 4.01 -35.25
N GLY A 34 -5.91 3.34 -34.93
CA GLY A 34 -5.92 1.94 -34.52
C GLY A 34 -5.39 1.00 -35.61
N GLN A 35 -5.86 1.16 -36.85
CA GLN A 35 -5.40 0.37 -37.99
C GLN A 35 -3.93 0.61 -38.29
N MET A 36 -3.48 1.86 -38.30
CA MET A 36 -2.07 2.22 -38.51
C MET A 36 -1.16 1.63 -37.44
N ARG A 37 -1.57 1.70 -36.17
CA ARG A 37 -0.83 1.08 -35.05
C ARG A 37 -0.72 -0.42 -35.23
N ASN A 38 -1.82 -1.12 -35.56
CA ASN A 38 -1.81 -2.57 -35.75
C ASN A 38 -0.91 -2.97 -36.93
N GLY A 39 -1.01 -2.25 -38.06
CA GLY A 39 -0.17 -2.49 -39.23
C GLY A 39 1.32 -2.28 -38.94
N LEU A 40 1.66 -1.19 -38.24
CA LEU A 40 3.04 -0.91 -37.85
C LEU A 40 3.60 -1.97 -36.89
N MET A 41 2.79 -2.42 -35.92
CA MET A 41 3.19 -3.47 -34.99
C MET A 41 3.43 -4.80 -35.71
N ALA A 42 2.51 -5.22 -36.58
CA ALA A 42 2.66 -6.45 -37.37
C ALA A 42 3.93 -6.40 -38.24
N ALA A 43 4.19 -5.28 -38.91
CA ALA A 43 5.42 -5.10 -39.70
C ALA A 43 6.68 -5.15 -38.83
N SER A 44 6.66 -4.51 -37.65
CA SER A 44 7.77 -4.50 -36.71
C SER A 44 8.07 -5.91 -36.17
N VAL A 45 7.03 -6.70 -35.87
CA VAL A 45 7.19 -8.10 -35.45
C VAL A 45 7.79 -8.94 -36.57
N ALA A 46 7.28 -8.81 -37.80
CA ALA A 46 7.80 -9.56 -38.94
C ALA A 46 9.29 -9.29 -39.17
N ILE A 47 9.69 -8.02 -39.24
CA ILE A 47 11.10 -7.60 -39.39
C ILE A 47 11.93 -8.08 -38.20
N GLY A 48 11.43 -7.94 -36.98
CA GLY A 48 12.13 -8.38 -35.77
C GLY A 48 12.41 -9.88 -35.75
N LEU A 49 11.47 -10.70 -36.23
CA LEU A 49 11.65 -12.15 -36.35
C LEU A 49 12.65 -12.53 -37.44
N GLU A 50 12.69 -11.79 -38.56
CA GLU A 50 13.71 -11.97 -39.60
C GLU A 50 15.11 -11.65 -39.07
N VAL A 51 15.26 -10.51 -38.38
CA VAL A 51 16.53 -10.13 -37.73
C VAL A 51 16.95 -11.18 -36.71
N LEU A 52 16.02 -11.69 -35.90
CA LEU A 52 16.30 -12.75 -34.93
C LEU A 52 16.80 -14.03 -35.61
N ALA A 53 16.16 -14.43 -36.70
CA ALA A 53 16.59 -15.60 -37.49
C ALA A 53 17.99 -15.38 -38.09
N GLU A 54 18.28 -14.16 -38.56
CA GLU A 54 19.61 -13.81 -39.07
C GLU A 54 20.68 -13.84 -37.99
N LEU A 55 20.39 -13.34 -36.78
CA LEU A 55 21.30 -13.46 -35.63
C LEU A 55 21.63 -14.92 -35.33
N PHE A 56 20.63 -15.81 -35.33
CA PHE A 56 20.85 -17.26 -35.15
C PHE A 56 21.73 -17.85 -36.25
N GLN A 57 21.49 -17.48 -37.51
CA GLN A 57 22.28 -17.97 -38.65
C GLN A 57 23.71 -17.45 -38.65
N ASN A 58 23.91 -16.19 -38.24
CA ASN A 58 25.21 -15.58 -38.09
C ASN A 58 26.02 -16.29 -37.00
N GLU A 59 25.43 -16.51 -35.81
CA GLU A 59 26.08 -17.26 -34.75
C GLU A 59 26.40 -18.71 -35.19
N CYS A 60 25.51 -19.36 -35.93
CA CYS A 60 25.79 -20.67 -36.53
C CYS A 60 26.97 -20.64 -37.51
N THR A 61 27.12 -19.55 -38.26
CA THR A 61 28.23 -19.36 -39.19
C THR A 61 29.54 -19.13 -38.44
N LEU A 62 29.52 -18.40 -37.34
CA LEU A 62 30.68 -18.20 -36.46
C LEU A 62 31.13 -19.52 -35.83
N LYS A 63 30.20 -20.38 -35.39
CA LYS A 63 30.52 -21.64 -34.70
C LYS A 63 30.82 -22.81 -35.64
N ALA A 64 30.13 -22.91 -36.77
CA ALA A 64 30.20 -24.08 -37.67
C ALA A 64 30.68 -23.75 -39.10
N GLY A 65 31.03 -22.49 -39.37
CA GLY A 65 31.44 -22.02 -40.68
C GLY A 65 30.27 -21.74 -41.66
N PRO A 66 30.59 -21.18 -42.85
CA PRO A 66 29.61 -20.88 -43.88
C PRO A 66 28.94 -22.15 -44.41
N LYS A 67 27.62 -22.07 -44.58
CA LYS A 67 26.80 -23.21 -45.04
C LYS A 67 27.28 -23.71 -46.40
N GLY A 68 27.41 -25.03 -46.54
CA GLY A 68 27.78 -25.68 -47.80
C GLY A 68 29.27 -25.63 -48.16
N LYS A 69 30.13 -25.02 -47.34
CA LYS A 69 31.58 -25.03 -47.56
C LYS A 69 32.26 -26.07 -46.69
N HIS A 70 33.27 -26.73 -47.24
CA HIS A 70 34.09 -27.67 -46.50
C HIS A 70 35.09 -26.91 -45.62
N GLN A 71 35.05 -27.17 -44.31
CA GLN A 71 36.07 -26.72 -43.35
C GLN A 71 36.66 -27.95 -42.64
N PRO A 72 37.97 -28.22 -42.78
CA PRO A 72 38.63 -29.37 -42.14
C PRO A 72 38.62 -29.28 -40.61
N ASP A 73 38.95 -28.11 -40.05
CA ASP A 73 39.15 -27.89 -38.61
C ASP A 73 37.88 -27.38 -37.88
N ARG A 74 36.70 -27.76 -38.36
CA ARG A 74 35.45 -27.26 -37.78
C ARG A 74 35.25 -27.81 -36.36
N ALA A 75 34.85 -26.94 -35.43
CA ALA A 75 34.51 -27.34 -34.06
C ALA A 75 33.04 -27.84 -33.93
N ALA A 76 32.16 -27.38 -34.82
CA ALA A 76 30.74 -27.73 -34.82
C ALA A 76 30.19 -27.99 -36.24
N VAL A 77 29.08 -28.71 -36.32
CA VAL A 77 28.33 -29.02 -37.54
C VAL A 77 26.87 -28.63 -37.41
N ARG A 78 26.27 -28.16 -38.51
CA ARG A 78 24.84 -27.87 -38.59
C ARG A 78 24.05 -29.18 -38.57
N HIS A 79 23.00 -29.24 -37.76
CA HIS A 79 22.20 -30.44 -37.49
C HIS A 79 20.69 -30.15 -37.58
N GLY A 80 20.30 -29.45 -38.66
CA GLY A 80 18.91 -29.11 -38.94
C GLY A 80 18.37 -27.93 -38.12
N THR A 81 17.04 -27.87 -38.00
CA THR A 81 16.31 -26.90 -37.19
C THR A 81 15.35 -27.62 -36.25
N GLU A 82 14.91 -26.91 -35.23
CA GLU A 82 13.87 -27.34 -34.31
C GLU A 82 12.93 -26.16 -34.05
N THR A 83 11.65 -26.46 -33.92
CA THR A 83 10.66 -25.47 -33.53
C THR A 83 10.77 -25.14 -32.04
N GLY A 84 11.08 -23.89 -31.72
CA GLY A 84 11.14 -23.37 -30.36
C GLY A 84 10.14 -22.23 -30.12
N LYS A 85 10.14 -21.67 -28.90
CA LYS A 85 9.26 -20.56 -28.53
C LYS A 85 10.03 -19.43 -27.88
N VAL A 86 9.83 -18.21 -28.37
CA VAL A 86 10.33 -16.96 -27.78
C VAL A 86 9.18 -16.14 -27.24
N ARG A 87 9.45 -15.22 -26.31
CA ARG A 87 8.42 -14.36 -25.70
C ARG A 87 8.39 -13.01 -26.41
N LEU A 88 7.22 -12.58 -26.88
CA LEU A 88 7.01 -11.27 -27.51
C LEU A 88 5.58 -10.81 -27.26
N GLY A 89 5.36 -9.52 -26.98
CA GLY A 89 4.02 -8.91 -26.93
C GLY A 89 3.03 -9.64 -26.00
N GLY A 90 3.48 -10.08 -24.82
CA GLY A 90 2.61 -10.78 -23.87
C GLY A 90 2.20 -12.20 -24.27
N ARG A 91 2.87 -12.81 -25.26
CA ARG A 91 2.62 -14.20 -25.68
C ARG A 91 3.91 -14.95 -25.99
N LYS A 92 3.81 -16.27 -26.17
CA LYS A 92 4.87 -17.11 -26.73
C LYS A 92 4.67 -17.27 -28.22
N ILE A 93 5.64 -16.84 -29.01
CA ILE A 93 5.66 -16.96 -30.47
C ILE A 93 6.54 -18.15 -30.86
N THR A 94 6.06 -18.94 -31.80
CA THR A 94 6.80 -20.05 -32.40
C THR A 94 7.85 -19.53 -33.38
N VAL A 95 9.09 -20.01 -33.25
CA VAL A 95 10.21 -19.67 -34.13
C VAL A 95 11.04 -20.90 -34.46
N GLU A 96 11.74 -20.89 -35.60
CA GLU A 96 12.68 -21.94 -35.98
C GLU A 96 14.06 -21.67 -35.37
N ARG A 97 14.55 -22.61 -34.56
CA ARG A 97 15.87 -22.58 -33.93
C ARG A 97 16.83 -23.47 -34.73
N PRO A 98 17.90 -22.94 -35.31
CA PRO A 98 18.97 -23.74 -35.89
C PRO A 98 19.66 -24.59 -34.82
N ARG A 99 20.02 -25.83 -35.16
CA ARG A 99 20.74 -26.73 -34.25
C ARG A 99 22.16 -26.96 -34.72
N LEU A 100 23.08 -26.92 -33.77
CA LEU A 100 24.47 -27.28 -33.96
C LEU A 100 24.83 -28.47 -33.09
N ARG A 101 25.74 -29.31 -33.57
CA ARG A 101 26.39 -30.35 -32.76
C ARG A 101 27.89 -30.18 -32.82
N THR A 102 28.61 -30.73 -31.86
CA THR A 102 30.06 -30.87 -31.92
C THR A 102 30.49 -31.61 -33.19
N ALA A 103 31.72 -31.42 -33.66
CA ALA A 103 32.20 -32.00 -34.92
C ALA A 103 32.11 -33.54 -34.96
N ASP A 104 32.31 -34.20 -33.82
CA ASP A 104 32.12 -35.64 -33.58
C ASP A 104 30.64 -36.06 -33.43
N LYS A 105 29.73 -35.08 -33.45
CA LYS A 105 28.28 -35.20 -33.29
C LYS A 105 27.85 -35.76 -31.93
N THR A 106 28.68 -35.78 -30.91
CA THR A 106 28.34 -36.37 -29.61
C THR A 106 27.44 -35.47 -28.76
N ALA A 107 27.59 -34.14 -28.84
CA ALA A 107 26.85 -33.18 -28.03
C ALA A 107 26.20 -32.06 -28.87
N GLU A 108 25.13 -31.46 -28.32
CA GLU A 108 24.51 -30.25 -28.88
C GLU A 108 25.30 -29.01 -28.46
N VAL A 109 25.47 -28.07 -29.40
CA VAL A 109 26.14 -26.79 -29.16
C VAL A 109 25.06 -25.72 -29.03
N GLY A 110 25.00 -25.07 -27.87
CA GLY A 110 24.05 -23.99 -27.59
C GLY A 110 24.29 -22.75 -28.46
N LEU A 111 23.23 -21.95 -28.61
CA LEU A 111 23.28 -20.63 -29.24
C LEU A 111 23.03 -19.58 -28.17
N GLU A 112 23.98 -18.68 -27.95
CA GLU A 112 23.88 -17.61 -26.95
C GLU A 112 22.75 -16.64 -27.32
N SER A 113 22.57 -16.38 -28.61
CA SER A 113 21.43 -15.60 -29.14
C SER A 113 20.09 -16.25 -28.81
N TRP A 114 20.00 -17.58 -28.83
CA TRP A 114 18.80 -18.33 -28.44
C TRP A 114 18.53 -18.20 -26.93
N ASP A 115 19.57 -18.37 -26.13
CA ASP A 115 19.46 -18.28 -24.67
C ASP A 115 19.02 -16.88 -24.24
N LEU A 116 19.54 -15.83 -24.89
CA LEU A 116 19.11 -14.45 -24.67
C LEU A 116 17.64 -14.21 -25.07
N ALA A 117 17.23 -14.70 -26.25
CA ALA A 117 15.87 -14.53 -26.75
C ALA A 117 14.82 -15.27 -25.89
N THR A 118 15.23 -16.31 -25.16
CA THR A 118 14.35 -17.11 -24.31
C THR A 118 14.41 -16.73 -22.82
N SER A 119 15.51 -16.15 -22.34
CA SER A 119 15.67 -15.79 -20.93
C SER A 119 14.80 -14.61 -20.50
N THR A 120 14.54 -13.64 -21.38
CA THR A 120 13.82 -12.41 -21.03
C THR A 120 12.34 -12.70 -20.68
N ASP A 121 11.91 -12.41 -19.44
CA ASP A 121 10.52 -12.64 -19.00
C ASP A 121 9.59 -11.45 -19.23
N MET A 122 9.57 -10.92 -20.46
CA MET A 122 8.63 -9.86 -20.85
C MET A 122 7.16 -10.32 -20.76
N LEU A 123 6.93 -11.63 -20.84
CA LEU A 123 5.61 -12.23 -20.78
C LEU A 123 4.98 -12.03 -19.39
N THR A 124 5.70 -12.42 -18.34
CA THR A 124 5.21 -12.33 -16.98
C THR A 124 5.00 -10.89 -16.54
N GLU A 125 5.94 -9.98 -16.84
CA GLU A 125 5.79 -8.56 -16.50
C GLU A 125 4.57 -7.94 -17.19
N HIS A 126 4.41 -8.19 -18.49
CA HIS A 126 3.25 -7.69 -19.24
C HIS A 126 1.93 -8.27 -18.69
N MET A 127 1.92 -9.57 -18.38
CA MET A 127 0.77 -10.22 -17.75
C MET A 127 0.42 -9.57 -16.41
N VAL A 128 1.41 -9.39 -15.52
CA VAL A 128 1.20 -8.77 -14.22
C VAL A 128 0.71 -7.33 -14.38
N ALA A 129 1.33 -6.53 -15.25
CA ALA A 129 0.94 -5.14 -15.49
C ALA A 129 -0.50 -5.01 -16.02
N ALA A 130 -0.87 -5.80 -17.04
CA ALA A 130 -2.23 -5.79 -17.60
C ALA A 130 -3.28 -6.24 -16.57
N MET A 131 -2.94 -7.27 -15.81
CA MET A 131 -3.79 -7.78 -14.75
C MET A 131 -3.98 -6.72 -13.65
N LEU A 132 -2.90 -6.08 -13.17
CA LEU A 132 -3.00 -4.97 -12.23
C LEU A 132 -3.89 -3.85 -12.79
N ALA A 133 -3.74 -3.47 -14.07
CA ALA A 133 -4.56 -2.47 -14.74
C ALA A 133 -6.05 -2.83 -14.88
N GLY A 134 -6.50 -3.97 -14.35
CA GLY A 134 -7.90 -4.38 -14.35
C GLY A 134 -8.29 -5.18 -15.60
N VAL A 135 -7.34 -5.81 -16.29
CA VAL A 135 -7.71 -6.77 -17.34
C VAL A 135 -8.05 -8.12 -16.69
N SER A 136 -9.21 -8.68 -17.02
CA SER A 136 -9.58 -10.01 -16.53
C SER A 136 -8.81 -11.12 -17.26
N THR A 137 -8.61 -12.28 -16.61
CA THR A 137 -7.99 -13.46 -17.28
C THR A 137 -8.74 -13.92 -18.53
N ARG A 138 -10.04 -13.60 -18.66
CA ARG A 138 -10.85 -13.93 -19.84
C ARG A 138 -10.65 -12.94 -20.97
N SER A 139 -10.46 -11.66 -20.63
CA SER A 139 -10.29 -10.57 -21.59
C SER A 139 -8.82 -10.33 -21.94
N TYR A 140 -7.89 -11.00 -21.27
CA TYR A 140 -6.45 -10.81 -21.49
C TYR A 140 -6.07 -10.93 -22.97
N ALA A 141 -6.50 -12.00 -23.63
CA ALA A 141 -6.18 -12.23 -25.03
C ALA A 141 -6.72 -11.14 -25.98
N SER A 142 -7.85 -10.52 -25.65
CA SER A 142 -8.51 -9.53 -26.51
C SER A 142 -8.19 -8.08 -26.16
N VAL A 143 -7.73 -7.80 -24.93
CA VAL A 143 -7.53 -6.44 -24.41
C VAL A 143 -6.06 -6.14 -24.15
N ALA A 144 -5.29 -7.11 -23.65
CA ALA A 144 -3.91 -6.86 -23.24
C ALA A 144 -2.89 -7.21 -24.33
N LEU A 145 -3.28 -7.97 -25.36
CA LEU A 145 -2.36 -8.37 -26.40
C LEU A 145 -2.43 -7.41 -27.59
N GLU A 146 -1.27 -6.95 -28.03
CA GLU A 146 -1.13 -6.21 -29.28
C GLU A 146 -1.30 -7.16 -30.47
N ASP A 147 -1.81 -6.64 -31.57
CA ASP A 147 -1.87 -7.39 -32.83
C ASP A 147 -0.46 -7.56 -33.39
N VAL A 148 -0.07 -8.82 -33.62
CA VAL A 148 1.25 -9.21 -34.12
C VAL A 148 1.14 -9.92 -35.48
N GLY A 149 0.00 -9.80 -36.16
CA GLY A 149 -0.28 -10.49 -37.42
C GLY A 149 -0.50 -11.99 -37.25
N ASP A 150 -0.31 -12.75 -38.34
CA ASP A 150 -0.61 -14.20 -38.45
C ASP A 150 0.38 -15.11 -37.70
N VAL A 151 1.09 -14.57 -36.72
CA VAL A 151 2.11 -15.30 -35.97
C VAL A 151 1.45 -16.21 -34.93
N ALA A 152 1.73 -17.51 -35.01
CA ALA A 152 1.20 -18.52 -34.09
C ALA A 152 1.63 -18.24 -32.64
N GLY A 153 0.68 -17.79 -31.83
CA GLY A 153 0.86 -17.45 -30.42
C GLY A 153 0.33 -18.54 -29.47
N SER A 154 0.99 -18.73 -28.34
CA SER A 154 0.51 -19.60 -27.26
C SER A 154 0.78 -19.00 -25.88
N GLY A 155 0.25 -19.64 -24.82
CA GLY A 155 0.48 -19.20 -23.43
C GLY A 155 -0.46 -18.10 -22.92
N VAL A 156 -1.50 -17.76 -23.67
CA VAL A 156 -2.44 -16.68 -23.35
C VAL A 156 -3.82 -17.17 -22.91
N SER A 157 -3.98 -18.48 -22.72
CA SER A 157 -5.25 -19.05 -22.24
C SER A 157 -5.53 -18.60 -20.80
N ARG A 158 -6.81 -18.53 -20.42
CA ARG A 158 -7.24 -18.16 -19.05
C ARG A 158 -6.43 -18.85 -17.96
N SER A 159 -6.23 -20.17 -18.10
CA SER A 159 -5.50 -20.98 -17.12
C SER A 159 -3.99 -20.70 -17.14
N ALA A 160 -3.40 -20.41 -18.31
CA ALA A 160 -1.99 -20.03 -18.41
C ALA A 160 -1.74 -18.66 -17.77
N VAL A 161 -2.55 -17.64 -18.12
CA VAL A 161 -2.49 -16.30 -17.53
C VAL A 161 -2.63 -16.36 -16.01
N SER A 162 -3.62 -17.11 -15.52
CA SER A 162 -3.86 -17.29 -14.08
C SER A 162 -2.65 -17.90 -13.37
N ARG A 163 -2.06 -18.98 -13.90
CA ARG A 163 -0.89 -19.63 -13.28
C ARG A 163 0.33 -18.72 -13.26
N THR A 164 0.65 -18.07 -14.39
CA THR A 164 1.77 -17.13 -14.48
C THR A 164 1.60 -16.00 -13.47
N PHE A 165 0.42 -15.40 -13.42
CA PHE A 165 0.10 -14.33 -12.49
C PHE A 165 0.24 -14.78 -11.03
N VAL A 166 -0.33 -15.95 -10.68
CA VAL A 166 -0.27 -16.53 -9.33
C VAL A 166 1.17 -16.79 -8.88
N ALA A 167 2.01 -17.34 -9.76
CA ALA A 167 3.42 -17.61 -9.47
C ALA A 167 4.20 -16.31 -9.27
N ALA A 168 4.12 -15.39 -10.24
CA ALA A 168 4.84 -14.12 -10.22
C ALA A 168 4.49 -13.22 -9.04
N THR A 169 3.23 -13.23 -8.62
CA THR A 169 2.77 -12.44 -7.47
C THR A 169 3.03 -13.15 -6.13
N ALA A 170 3.14 -14.48 -6.10
CA ALA A 170 3.58 -15.21 -4.91
C ALA A 170 5.05 -14.94 -4.60
N GLU A 171 5.90 -14.92 -5.64
CA GLU A 171 7.31 -14.54 -5.54
C GLU A 171 7.48 -13.11 -5.02
N ARG A 172 6.82 -12.13 -5.65
CA ARG A 172 6.81 -10.73 -5.17
C ARG A 172 6.35 -10.59 -3.72
N LEU A 173 5.34 -11.39 -3.30
CA LEU A 173 4.90 -11.39 -1.90
C LEU A 173 5.97 -11.95 -0.96
N ALA A 174 6.65 -13.02 -1.37
CA ALA A 174 7.75 -13.59 -0.60
C ALA A 174 8.88 -12.56 -0.45
N GLU A 175 9.28 -11.89 -1.54
CA GLU A 175 10.25 -10.80 -1.52
C GLU A 175 9.80 -9.66 -0.60
N PHE A 176 8.56 -9.19 -0.74
CA PHE A 176 8.01 -8.14 0.11
C PHE A 176 8.02 -8.52 1.60
N ARG A 177 7.76 -9.79 1.92
CA ARG A 177 7.80 -10.35 3.28
C ARG A 177 9.20 -10.66 3.80
N ALA A 178 10.22 -10.66 2.95
CA ALA A 178 11.61 -10.94 3.32
C ALA A 178 12.53 -9.71 3.24
N ARG A 179 12.09 -8.64 2.56
CA ARG A 179 12.92 -7.46 2.30
C ARG A 179 13.46 -6.81 3.56
N ASP A 180 14.66 -6.27 3.47
CA ASP A 180 15.27 -5.48 4.53
C ASP A 180 14.53 -4.15 4.75
N LEU A 181 14.43 -3.74 6.01
CA LEU A 181 13.83 -2.49 6.49
C LEU A 181 14.83 -1.63 7.27
N SER A 182 16.10 -2.06 7.36
CA SER A 182 17.17 -1.38 8.10
C SER A 182 17.74 -0.15 7.40
N ASP A 183 17.47 0.01 6.10
CA ASP A 183 17.98 1.11 5.25
C ASP A 183 17.35 2.48 5.53
N ARG A 184 16.40 2.56 6.49
CA ARG A 184 15.53 3.72 6.69
C ARG A 184 15.35 4.07 8.15
N GLN A 185 15.35 5.36 8.41
CA GLN A 185 14.83 5.91 9.66
C GLN A 185 13.32 6.06 9.58
N TRP A 186 12.60 5.44 10.53
CA TRP A 186 11.14 5.44 10.61
C TRP A 186 10.64 6.48 11.62
N LEU A 187 9.64 7.27 11.24
CA LEU A 187 9.04 8.31 12.09
C LEU A 187 7.69 7.87 12.64
N VAL A 188 6.87 7.30 11.77
CA VAL A 188 5.45 6.96 12.05
C VAL A 188 5.13 5.61 11.45
N VAL A 189 4.30 4.83 12.13
CA VAL A 189 3.68 3.62 11.60
C VAL A 189 2.17 3.74 11.76
N PHE A 190 1.43 3.70 10.66
CA PHE A 190 -0.02 3.51 10.68
C PHE A 190 -0.32 2.02 10.63
N ALA A 191 -1.24 1.54 11.46
CA ALA A 191 -1.75 0.17 11.37
C ALA A 191 -3.25 0.13 11.58
N ASP A 192 -3.92 -0.66 10.76
CA ASP A 192 -5.38 -0.70 10.69
C ASP A 192 -5.85 -2.09 10.20
N GLY A 193 -7.03 -2.50 10.67
CA GLY A 193 -7.79 -3.61 10.12
C GLY A 193 -8.71 -3.15 8.99
N PHE A 194 -8.61 -3.74 7.80
CA PHE A 194 -9.50 -3.43 6.68
C PHE A 194 -10.09 -4.69 6.02
N ASP A 195 -11.36 -4.63 5.63
CA ASP A 195 -11.97 -5.69 4.82
C ASP A 195 -11.40 -5.68 3.41
N PHE A 196 -11.04 -6.85 2.92
CA PHE A 196 -10.64 -7.06 1.55
C PHE A 196 -11.25 -8.35 1.02
N ALA A 197 -12.20 -8.21 0.09
CA ALA A 197 -12.92 -9.33 -0.52
C ALA A 197 -13.60 -10.24 0.54
N GLY A 198 -14.23 -9.64 1.56
CA GLY A 198 -14.94 -10.38 2.61
C GLY A 198 -14.01 -11.07 3.61
N GLN A 199 -12.75 -10.67 3.66
CA GLN A 199 -11.77 -11.14 4.63
C GLN A 199 -11.16 -9.97 5.37
N MET A 200 -10.98 -10.15 6.67
CA MET A 200 -10.27 -9.19 7.49
C MET A 200 -8.75 -9.29 7.26
N MET A 201 -8.14 -8.14 7.01
CA MET A 201 -6.70 -8.00 6.83
C MET A 201 -6.17 -6.97 7.82
N ILE A 202 -4.98 -7.22 8.37
CA ILE A 202 -4.23 -6.25 9.19
C ILE A 202 -3.06 -5.75 8.35
N GLY A 203 -2.97 -4.44 8.14
CA GLY A 203 -1.85 -3.82 7.42
C GLY A 203 -1.04 -2.87 8.30
N ALA A 204 0.22 -2.66 7.92
CA ALA A 204 1.10 -1.66 8.50
C ALA A 204 1.76 -0.81 7.40
N LEU A 205 1.78 0.51 7.58
CA LEU A 205 2.36 1.49 6.66
C LEU A 205 3.32 2.39 7.44
N GLY A 206 4.59 2.36 7.06
CA GLY A 206 5.64 3.18 7.68
C GLY A 206 5.81 4.50 6.96
N VAL A 207 6.25 5.52 7.68
CA VAL A 207 6.67 6.81 7.14
C VAL A 207 8.12 7.02 7.50
N THR A 208 8.96 7.22 6.50
CA THR A 208 10.40 7.46 6.65
C THR A 208 10.72 8.91 6.98
N ALA A 209 11.97 9.19 7.36
CA ALA A 209 12.45 10.54 7.66
C ALA A 209 12.27 11.55 6.51
N ASP A 210 12.35 11.11 5.25
CA ASP A 210 12.07 11.95 4.08
C ASP A 210 10.55 12.08 3.79
N GLY A 211 9.69 11.56 4.65
CA GLY A 211 8.23 11.61 4.53
C GLY A 211 7.66 10.68 3.47
N THR A 212 8.43 9.67 3.03
CA THR A 212 7.99 8.64 2.09
C THR A 212 7.16 7.59 2.84
N LYS A 213 5.94 7.34 2.36
CA LYS A 213 5.08 6.27 2.88
C LYS A 213 5.47 4.95 2.23
N VAL A 214 5.72 3.93 3.03
CA VAL A 214 6.18 2.61 2.60
C VAL A 214 5.36 1.52 3.29
N PRO A 215 4.60 0.69 2.54
CA PRO A 215 3.87 -0.44 3.12
C PRO A 215 4.84 -1.38 3.81
N LEU A 216 4.70 -1.63 5.11
CA LEU A 216 5.64 -2.46 5.89
C LEU A 216 5.26 -3.93 5.84
N GLY A 217 3.98 -4.24 5.86
CA GLY A 217 3.51 -5.62 5.91
C GLY A 217 2.00 -5.72 5.87
N VAL A 218 1.52 -6.93 5.57
CA VAL A 218 0.11 -7.29 5.67
C VAL A 218 -0.03 -8.73 6.13
N ALA A 219 -0.96 -8.96 7.03
CA ALA A 219 -1.32 -10.28 7.52
C ALA A 219 -2.83 -10.50 7.39
N GLN A 220 -3.21 -11.72 7.01
CA GLN A 220 -4.61 -12.14 7.02
C GLN A 220 -4.98 -12.59 8.43
N GLY A 221 -6.11 -12.13 8.95
CA GLY A 221 -6.59 -12.57 10.26
C GLY A 221 -7.97 -12.01 10.56
N THR A 222 -8.73 -12.69 11.41
CA THR A 222 -9.99 -12.16 11.94
C THR A 222 -9.71 -11.06 12.97
N THR A 223 -10.64 -10.12 13.14
CA THR A 223 -10.49 -8.81 13.83
C THR A 223 -10.10 -8.85 15.31
N GLU A 224 -9.82 -10.01 15.89
CA GLU A 224 -9.50 -10.16 17.32
C GLU A 224 -8.20 -10.95 17.57
N ASN A 225 -7.52 -11.39 16.52
CA ASN A 225 -6.35 -12.25 16.71
C ASN A 225 -5.10 -11.44 17.04
N THR A 226 -4.90 -11.20 18.34
CA THR A 226 -3.66 -10.63 18.90
C THR A 226 -2.41 -11.37 18.38
N ALA A 227 -2.49 -12.68 18.13
CA ALA A 227 -1.37 -13.44 17.59
C ALA A 227 -1.03 -13.02 16.15
N VAL A 228 -2.02 -12.76 15.29
CA VAL A 228 -1.79 -12.27 13.92
C VAL A 228 -1.10 -10.91 13.93
N CYS A 229 -1.58 -9.99 14.76
CA CYS A 229 -0.95 -8.67 14.91
C CYS A 229 0.49 -8.81 15.43
N LYS A 230 0.72 -9.68 16.42
CA LYS A 230 2.04 -9.94 16.99
C LYS A 230 2.99 -10.51 15.93
N THR A 231 2.55 -11.49 15.15
CA THR A 231 3.34 -12.07 14.06
C THR A 231 3.70 -11.03 13.01
N LEU A 232 2.76 -10.15 12.63
CA LEU A 232 3.02 -9.07 11.68
C LEU A 232 4.12 -8.13 12.19
N PHE A 233 4.00 -7.61 13.41
CA PHE A 233 4.99 -6.68 13.95
C PHE A 233 6.33 -7.35 14.28
N ALA A 234 6.32 -8.60 14.74
CA ALA A 234 7.55 -9.37 14.95
C ALA A 234 8.32 -9.53 13.64
N SER A 235 7.65 -9.93 12.56
CA SER A 235 8.25 -10.01 11.23
C SER A 235 8.76 -8.66 10.71
N ILE A 236 8.10 -7.54 11.04
CA ILE A 236 8.59 -6.19 10.71
C ILE A 236 9.89 -5.89 11.47
N LYS A 237 9.95 -6.19 12.77
CA LYS A 237 11.15 -5.97 13.60
C LYS A 237 12.32 -6.88 13.20
N GLU A 238 12.06 -8.16 12.93
CA GLU A 238 13.06 -9.13 12.44
C GLU A 238 13.70 -8.73 11.11
N ARG A 239 12.96 -8.02 10.25
CA ARG A 239 13.47 -7.46 8.98
C ARG A 239 14.31 -6.20 9.14
N GLY A 240 14.66 -5.80 10.37
CA GLY A 240 15.53 -4.65 10.62
C GLY A 240 14.81 -3.33 10.81
N PHE A 241 13.48 -3.32 11.06
CA PHE A 241 12.79 -2.09 11.45
C PHE A 241 13.34 -1.59 12.79
N ASP A 242 14.03 -0.46 12.77
CA ASP A 242 14.62 0.16 13.96
C ASP A 242 13.67 1.18 14.61
N ALA A 243 13.27 0.90 15.85
CA ALA A 243 12.45 1.79 16.68
C ALA A 243 13.29 2.56 17.74
N SER A 244 14.61 2.38 17.78
CA SER A 244 15.51 2.93 18.80
C SER A 244 15.53 4.46 18.85
N HIS A 245 15.29 5.11 17.71
CA HIS A 245 15.21 6.57 17.60
C HIS A 245 13.86 7.15 18.03
N GLY A 246 12.86 6.29 18.22
CA GLY A 246 11.51 6.60 18.64
C GLY A 246 10.53 6.73 17.49
N VAL A 247 9.39 6.04 17.63
CA VAL A 247 8.39 5.88 16.56
C VAL A 247 7.01 6.13 17.11
N LEU A 248 6.19 6.88 16.37
CA LEU A 248 4.76 7.04 16.64
C LEU A 248 3.95 5.95 15.92
N PHE A 249 3.25 5.10 16.65
CA PHE A 249 2.29 4.15 16.10
C PHE A 249 0.89 4.76 16.13
N VAL A 250 0.23 4.90 14.99
CA VAL A 250 -1.17 5.34 14.87
C VAL A 250 -2.05 4.14 14.56
N LEU A 251 -2.94 3.79 15.49
CA LEU A 251 -3.75 2.58 15.47
C LEU A 251 -5.25 2.91 15.40
N ASP A 252 -6.04 2.05 14.76
CA ASP A 252 -7.51 2.13 14.72
C ASP A 252 -8.19 1.97 16.10
N GLY A 253 -7.49 1.37 17.06
CA GLY A 253 -7.99 1.11 18.41
C GLY A 253 -8.29 -0.36 18.72
N GLY A 254 -8.00 -1.29 17.81
CA GLY A 254 -8.08 -2.71 18.09
C GLY A 254 -7.20 -3.12 19.27
N LYS A 255 -7.79 -3.73 20.30
CA LYS A 255 -7.06 -4.22 21.50
C LYS A 255 -5.88 -5.12 21.11
N GLY A 256 -6.05 -5.92 20.05
CA GLY A 256 -5.01 -6.80 19.50
C GLY A 256 -3.82 -6.05 18.92
N LEU A 257 -4.05 -4.97 18.15
CA LEU A 257 -3.00 -4.13 17.57
C LEU A 257 -2.19 -3.44 18.66
N ARG A 258 -2.87 -2.80 19.63
CA ARG A 258 -2.20 -2.15 20.76
C ARG A 258 -1.32 -3.14 21.51
N LYS A 259 -1.87 -4.29 21.91
CA LYS A 259 -1.15 -5.32 22.66
C LYS A 259 0.04 -5.88 21.88
N ALA A 260 -0.11 -6.07 20.57
CA ALA A 260 0.98 -6.55 19.72
C ALA A 260 2.13 -5.55 19.64
N VAL A 261 1.84 -4.28 19.37
CA VAL A 261 2.86 -3.21 19.30
C VAL A 261 3.60 -3.09 20.63
N THR A 262 2.88 -3.00 21.76
CA THR A 262 3.52 -2.89 23.08
C THR A 262 4.35 -4.11 23.45
N THR A 263 3.99 -5.30 22.97
CA THR A 263 4.74 -6.52 23.25
C THR A 263 6.00 -6.64 22.38
N VAL A 264 5.90 -6.33 21.08
CA VAL A 264 7.02 -6.50 20.13
C VAL A 264 8.08 -5.42 20.31
N PHE A 265 7.65 -4.20 20.61
CA PHE A 265 8.51 -3.04 20.81
C PHE A 265 8.68 -2.70 22.30
N ASP A 266 8.55 -3.70 23.18
CA ASP A 266 8.88 -3.50 24.59
C ASP A 266 10.35 -3.10 24.74
N GLY A 267 10.60 -2.08 25.56
CA GLY A 267 11.92 -1.46 25.71
C GLY A 267 12.26 -0.38 24.68
N ASP A 268 11.56 -0.30 23.55
CA ASP A 268 11.81 0.72 22.53
C ASP A 268 11.04 2.03 22.83
N PRO A 269 11.58 3.20 22.44
CA PRO A 269 10.96 4.50 22.70
C PRO A 269 9.74 4.80 21.79
N ILE A 270 8.66 4.05 21.94
CA ILE A 270 7.45 4.19 21.13
C ILE A 270 6.39 5.10 21.79
N ALA A 271 5.60 5.76 20.95
CA ALA A 271 4.37 6.47 21.34
C ALA A 271 3.16 5.89 20.58
N ILE A 272 1.98 5.84 21.20
CA ILE A 272 0.77 5.28 20.59
C ILE A 272 -0.33 6.34 20.43
N ALA A 273 -0.56 6.68 19.16
CA ALA A 273 -1.71 7.25 18.48
C ALA A 273 -2.99 6.40 18.47
N ARG A 274 -4.14 6.86 18.96
CA ARG A 274 -5.44 6.28 18.56
C ARG A 274 -6.16 7.16 17.53
N CYS A 275 -6.65 6.53 16.47
CA CYS A 275 -7.42 7.16 15.39
C CYS A 275 -8.70 7.81 15.92
N HIS A 276 -8.84 9.11 15.71
CA HIS A 276 -10.02 9.91 16.12
C HIS A 276 -11.27 9.49 15.36
N ALA A 277 -11.16 9.18 14.07
CA ALA A 277 -12.31 8.79 13.24
C ALA A 277 -12.92 7.46 13.69
N HIS A 278 -12.08 6.45 13.93
CA HIS A 278 -12.51 5.17 14.50
C HIS A 278 -13.06 5.35 15.92
N LYS A 279 -12.41 6.18 16.74
CA LYS A 279 -12.87 6.44 18.10
C LYS A 279 -14.23 7.13 18.14
N GLU A 280 -14.44 8.12 17.27
CA GLU A 280 -15.71 8.82 17.13
C GLU A 280 -16.82 7.83 16.76
N ARG A 281 -16.62 7.00 15.73
CA ARG A 281 -17.58 5.94 15.34
C ARG A 281 -17.91 5.01 16.51
N ASN A 282 -16.90 4.46 17.18
CA ASN A 282 -17.10 3.56 18.33
C ASN A 282 -17.86 4.19 19.50
N ILE A 283 -17.88 5.51 19.64
CA ILE A 283 -18.66 6.21 20.68
C ILE A 283 -20.10 6.40 20.20
N LEU A 284 -20.27 6.80 18.94
CA LEU A 284 -21.57 7.08 18.33
C LEU A 284 -22.42 5.83 18.13
N ASP A 285 -21.81 4.66 17.89
CA ASP A 285 -22.54 3.39 17.71
C ASP A 285 -23.34 2.97 18.96
N HIS A 286 -23.02 3.52 20.13
CA HIS A 286 -23.80 3.33 21.36
C HIS A 286 -24.95 4.33 21.53
N LEU A 287 -25.05 5.34 20.66
CA LEU A 287 -25.93 6.48 20.85
C LEU A 287 -27.01 6.54 19.75
N PRO A 288 -28.23 7.01 20.10
CA PRO A 288 -29.23 7.37 19.10
C PRO A 288 -28.74 8.50 18.17
N ASP A 289 -29.19 8.48 16.92
CA ASP A 289 -28.79 9.44 15.88
C ASP A 289 -28.99 10.91 16.28
N GLU A 290 -30.02 11.22 17.08
CA GLU A 290 -30.31 12.58 17.56
C GLU A 290 -29.20 13.14 18.44
N GLN A 291 -28.42 12.27 19.10
CA GLN A 291 -27.32 12.67 19.97
C GLN A 291 -26.01 12.88 19.18
N HIS A 292 -25.91 12.36 17.95
CA HIS A 292 -24.62 12.30 17.25
C HIS A 292 -24.02 13.68 16.99
N ALA A 293 -24.82 14.64 16.52
CA ALA A 293 -24.33 15.95 16.09
C ALA A 293 -23.61 16.73 17.20
N TRP A 294 -24.19 16.78 18.41
CA TRP A 294 -23.59 17.53 19.51
C TRP A 294 -22.41 16.78 20.13
N VAL A 295 -22.44 15.44 20.18
CA VAL A 295 -21.31 14.62 20.66
C VAL A 295 -20.10 14.76 19.74
N GLN A 296 -20.30 14.66 18.41
CA GLN A 296 -19.25 14.89 17.42
C GLN A 296 -18.63 16.28 17.56
N ARG A 297 -19.46 17.31 17.74
CA ARG A 297 -18.99 18.69 17.94
C ARG A 297 -18.12 18.82 19.19
N ASP A 298 -18.56 18.26 20.32
CA ASP A 298 -17.83 18.33 21.59
C ASP A 298 -16.51 17.52 21.52
N LEU A 299 -16.51 16.32 20.92
CA LEU A 299 -15.30 15.51 20.67
C LEU A 299 -14.28 16.26 19.82
N ARG A 300 -14.69 16.73 18.64
CA ARG A 300 -13.83 17.43 17.69
C ARG A 300 -13.34 18.76 18.26
N SER A 301 -14.13 19.44 19.08
CA SER A 301 -13.71 20.65 19.79
C SER A 301 -12.61 20.36 20.81
N ALA A 302 -12.74 19.28 21.57
CA ALA A 302 -11.72 18.86 22.53
C ALA A 302 -10.41 18.46 21.82
N TRP A 303 -10.48 17.68 20.73
CA TRP A 303 -9.28 17.26 19.97
C TRP A 303 -8.57 18.41 19.23
N ARG A 304 -9.25 19.54 18.97
CA ARG A 304 -8.62 20.74 18.41
C ARG A 304 -7.91 21.61 19.46
N ASN A 305 -8.04 21.29 20.75
CA ASN A 305 -7.40 22.07 21.78
C ASN A 305 -5.87 21.87 21.74
N PRO A 306 -5.06 22.95 21.82
CA PRO A 306 -3.60 22.85 21.75
C PRO A 306 -2.97 22.26 23.02
N SER A 307 -3.71 22.20 24.13
CA SER A 307 -3.28 21.64 25.41
C SER A 307 -3.89 20.26 25.63
N ALA A 308 -3.05 19.24 25.70
CA ALA A 308 -3.49 17.87 25.99
C ALA A 308 -4.19 17.78 27.37
N VAL A 309 -3.80 18.61 28.33
CA VAL A 309 -4.40 18.66 29.68
C VAL A 309 -5.83 19.20 29.62
N GLU A 310 -6.04 20.30 28.91
CA GLU A 310 -7.38 20.87 28.73
C GLU A 310 -8.27 19.98 27.86
N ALA A 311 -7.71 19.39 26.80
CA ALA A 311 -8.41 18.41 25.97
C ALA A 311 -8.89 17.22 26.82
N LYS A 312 -8.02 16.66 27.68
CA LYS A 312 -8.39 15.59 28.61
C LYS A 312 -9.54 16.00 29.53
N ALA A 313 -9.45 17.19 30.13
CA ALA A 313 -10.50 17.69 31.01
C ALA A 313 -11.85 17.83 30.29
N LYS A 314 -11.86 18.31 29.05
CA LYS A 314 -13.07 18.43 28.21
C LYS A 314 -13.65 17.06 27.85
N LEU A 315 -12.81 16.10 27.46
CA LEU A 315 -13.26 14.74 27.14
C LEU A 315 -13.81 14.02 28.37
N GLU A 316 -13.21 14.18 29.55
CA GLU A 316 -13.74 13.64 30.81
C GLU A 316 -15.08 14.28 31.22
N GLN A 317 -15.24 15.58 30.97
CA GLN A 317 -16.54 16.25 31.16
C GLN A 317 -17.59 15.71 30.19
N LEU A 318 -17.22 15.47 28.93
CA LEU A 318 -18.10 14.84 27.96
C LEU A 318 -18.49 13.42 28.39
N ALA A 319 -17.53 12.62 28.85
CA ALA A 319 -17.79 11.26 29.36
C ALA A 319 -18.79 11.28 30.53
N LYS A 320 -18.68 12.23 31.47
CA LYS A 320 -19.65 12.41 32.56
C LYS A 320 -21.05 12.79 32.09
N LYS A 321 -21.17 13.55 30.99
CA LYS A 321 -22.47 13.83 30.37
C LYS A 321 -23.04 12.57 29.73
N LEU A 322 -22.20 11.83 29.00
CA LEU A 322 -22.58 10.58 28.35
C LEU A 322 -23.00 9.51 29.36
N ASP A 323 -22.41 9.42 30.55
CA ASP A 323 -22.83 8.47 31.60
C ASP A 323 -24.33 8.59 31.92
N ARG A 324 -24.90 9.79 31.82
CA ARG A 324 -26.32 10.06 32.10
C ARG A 324 -27.24 9.66 30.94
N ILE A 325 -26.68 9.47 29.75
CA ILE A 325 -27.40 9.18 28.50
C ILE A 325 -27.22 7.70 28.14
N ASN A 326 -25.97 7.27 28.01
CA ASN A 326 -25.56 5.89 27.77
C ASN A 326 -24.19 5.61 28.44
N PRO A 327 -24.14 4.79 29.51
CA PRO A 327 -22.90 4.40 30.18
C PRO A 327 -21.87 3.70 29.29
N ASP A 328 -22.30 2.93 28.28
CA ASP A 328 -21.40 2.25 27.36
C ASP A 328 -20.72 3.25 26.41
N ALA A 329 -21.40 4.30 25.98
CA ALA A 329 -20.79 5.39 25.20
C ALA A 329 -19.71 6.12 26.01
N ALA A 330 -19.96 6.35 27.30
CA ALA A 330 -18.99 6.95 28.21
C ALA A 330 -17.81 6.01 28.49
N GLY A 331 -18.07 4.71 28.68
CA GLY A 331 -17.07 3.67 28.82
C GLY A 331 -16.19 3.56 27.57
N SER A 332 -16.82 3.60 26.39
CA SER A 332 -16.14 3.68 25.09
C SER A 332 -15.26 4.92 25.07
N LEU A 333 -15.75 6.14 25.31
CA LEU A 333 -14.91 7.34 25.31
C LEU A 333 -13.69 7.25 26.25
N ARG A 334 -13.87 6.74 27.47
CA ARG A 334 -12.76 6.60 28.45
C ARG A 334 -11.73 5.55 28.03
N GLU A 335 -12.16 4.49 27.38
CA GLU A 335 -11.26 3.48 26.83
C GLU A 335 -10.30 4.11 25.81
N GLY A 336 -8.99 4.04 26.06
CA GLY A 336 -7.99 4.62 25.13
C GLY A 336 -8.03 6.14 25.02
N LEU A 337 -8.70 6.87 25.93
CA LEU A 337 -8.80 8.34 25.91
C LEU A 337 -7.41 9.00 25.81
N ASP A 338 -6.47 8.57 26.64
CA ASP A 338 -5.11 9.11 26.66
C ASP A 338 -4.38 8.93 25.32
N GLU A 339 -4.65 7.84 24.59
CA GLU A 339 -4.06 7.61 23.26
C GLU A 339 -4.62 8.57 22.21
N THR A 340 -5.86 9.06 22.38
CA THR A 340 -6.40 10.09 21.47
C THR A 340 -5.70 11.44 21.65
N LEU A 341 -5.00 11.64 22.77
CA LEU A 341 -4.33 12.89 23.11
C LEU A 341 -2.83 12.86 22.80
N THR A 342 -2.26 11.71 22.41
CA THR A 342 -0.82 11.56 22.17
C THR A 342 -0.29 12.57 21.16
N ILE A 343 -1.01 12.83 20.06
CA ILE A 343 -0.56 13.78 19.01
C ILE A 343 -0.49 15.21 19.57
N ILE A 344 -1.48 15.60 20.39
CA ILE A 344 -1.52 16.91 21.04
C ILE A 344 -0.39 17.00 22.08
N ALA A 345 -0.16 15.94 22.85
CA ALA A 345 0.92 15.87 23.84
C ALA A 345 2.32 15.88 23.20
N LEU A 346 2.44 15.36 21.97
CA LEU A 346 3.63 15.50 21.14
C LEU A 346 3.72 16.89 20.51
N GLY A 347 2.76 17.80 20.71
CA GLY A 347 2.77 19.17 20.20
C GLY A 347 2.85 19.25 18.68
N VAL A 348 2.30 18.24 17.98
CA VAL A 348 2.19 18.25 16.52
C VAL A 348 0.98 19.08 16.14
N THR A 349 1.13 19.99 15.18
CA THR A 349 0.09 20.95 14.78
C THR A 349 -0.10 20.96 13.26
N GLY A 350 -1.07 21.75 12.77
CA GLY A 350 -1.27 21.96 11.34
C GLY A 350 -1.82 20.76 10.58
N THR A 351 -1.41 20.61 9.32
CA THR A 351 -1.87 19.55 8.41
C THR A 351 -1.40 18.17 8.87
N LEU A 352 -0.14 18.06 9.29
CA LEU A 352 0.41 16.81 9.86
C LEU A 352 -0.42 16.27 11.02
N ALA A 353 -0.88 17.13 11.95
CA ALA A 353 -1.72 16.70 13.05
C ALA A 353 -3.04 16.07 12.56
N LYS A 354 -3.65 16.64 11.52
CA LYS A 354 -4.88 16.08 10.90
C LYS A 354 -4.60 14.72 10.26
N THR A 355 -3.45 14.55 9.61
CA THR A 355 -3.06 13.27 8.99
C THR A 355 -2.75 12.20 10.03
N LEU A 356 -2.06 12.55 11.13
CA LEU A 356 -1.72 11.60 12.18
C LEU A 356 -2.90 11.25 13.08
N ALA A 357 -3.91 12.12 13.16
CA ALA A 357 -5.12 11.89 13.96
C ALA A 357 -6.00 10.78 13.40
N THR A 358 -5.76 10.34 12.16
CA THR A 358 -6.55 9.27 11.54
C THR A 358 -5.68 8.21 10.89
N THR A 359 -6.29 7.09 10.53
CA THR A 359 -5.66 6.01 9.74
C THR A 359 -5.96 6.17 8.24
N ASN A 360 -6.44 7.33 7.78
CA ASN A 360 -6.73 7.59 6.35
C ASN A 360 -5.58 7.25 5.39
N PRO A 361 -4.28 7.40 5.75
CA PRO A 361 -3.19 6.93 4.87
C PRO A 361 -3.26 5.43 4.57
N MET A 362 -3.76 4.61 5.50
CA MET A 362 -4.04 3.19 5.27
C MET A 362 -5.21 3.03 4.30
N GLU A 363 -6.35 3.67 4.58
CA GLU A 363 -7.55 3.61 3.73
C GLU A 363 -7.24 3.98 2.28
N SER A 364 -6.52 5.09 2.06
CA SER A 364 -6.11 5.54 0.72
C SER A 364 -5.24 4.50 0.00
N THR A 365 -4.34 3.84 0.71
CA THR A 365 -3.49 2.78 0.13
C THR A 365 -4.34 1.55 -0.23
N VAL A 366 -5.23 1.15 0.68
CA VAL A 366 -6.13 0.01 0.49
C VAL A 366 -7.11 0.24 -0.65
N ASP A 367 -7.67 1.44 -0.79
CA ASP A 367 -8.62 1.76 -1.85
C ASP A 367 -8.01 1.67 -3.24
N ILE A 368 -6.73 2.07 -3.38
CA ILE A 368 -6.01 1.86 -4.63
C ILE A 368 -5.90 0.36 -4.90
N VAL A 369 -5.51 -0.45 -3.91
CA VAL A 369 -5.44 -1.91 -4.08
C VAL A 369 -6.81 -2.49 -4.45
N ARG A 370 -7.89 -2.07 -3.78
CA ARG A 370 -9.26 -2.49 -4.08
C ARG A 370 -9.66 -2.14 -5.51
N ALA A 371 -9.34 -0.94 -6.00
CA ALA A 371 -9.66 -0.51 -7.36
C ALA A 371 -9.05 -1.45 -8.42
N HIS A 372 -7.80 -1.87 -8.23
CA HIS A 372 -7.12 -2.82 -9.13
C HIS A 372 -7.60 -4.27 -8.91
N ALA A 373 -8.14 -4.59 -7.72
CA ALA A 373 -8.62 -5.92 -7.34
C ALA A 373 -10.09 -6.23 -7.65
N ARG A 374 -10.88 -5.24 -8.11
CA ARG A 374 -12.35 -5.37 -8.28
C ARG A 374 -12.81 -6.57 -9.10
N LEU A 375 -11.96 -7.09 -9.98
CA LEU A 375 -12.31 -8.19 -10.87
C LEU A 375 -12.00 -9.57 -10.29
N TRP A 376 -11.33 -9.66 -9.14
CA TRP A 376 -10.66 -10.89 -8.71
C TRP A 376 -11.15 -11.36 -7.33
N ALA A 377 -11.94 -12.42 -7.35
CA ALA A 377 -12.75 -12.86 -6.21
C ALA A 377 -12.05 -13.80 -5.21
N ASN A 378 -10.70 -13.83 -5.12
CA ASN A 378 -10.02 -14.83 -4.27
C ASN A 378 -8.99 -14.27 -3.28
N THR A 379 -9.09 -14.78 -2.05
CA THR A 379 -8.50 -14.29 -0.80
C THR A 379 -6.98 -14.44 -0.70
N SER A 380 -6.40 -15.44 -1.38
CA SER A 380 -4.95 -15.61 -1.46
C SER A 380 -4.23 -14.48 -2.23
N LEU A 381 -4.98 -13.58 -2.88
CA LEU A 381 -4.43 -12.46 -3.64
C LEU A 381 -4.24 -11.17 -2.83
N ALA A 382 -4.89 -10.97 -1.69
CA ALA A 382 -4.84 -9.69 -0.97
C ALA A 382 -3.41 -9.27 -0.59
N GLY A 383 -2.66 -10.17 0.05
CA GLY A 383 -1.26 -9.92 0.39
C GLY A 383 -0.39 -9.73 -0.86
N ARG A 384 -0.64 -10.54 -1.89
CA ARG A 384 0.08 -10.50 -3.17
C ARG A 384 -0.15 -9.18 -3.92
N MET A 385 -1.36 -8.64 -3.88
CA MET A 385 -1.70 -7.38 -4.52
C MET A 385 -1.11 -6.19 -3.77
N ILE A 386 -1.16 -6.18 -2.44
CA ILE A 386 -0.51 -5.13 -1.64
C ILE A 386 1.00 -5.13 -1.90
N SER A 387 1.64 -6.31 -1.92
CA SER A 387 3.04 -6.46 -2.30
C SER A 387 3.31 -5.94 -3.72
N THR A 388 2.54 -6.42 -4.72
CA THR A 388 2.78 -6.08 -6.12
C THR A 388 2.55 -4.58 -6.39
N CYS A 389 1.48 -4.00 -5.84
CA CYS A 389 1.21 -2.56 -5.93
C CYS A 389 2.25 -1.71 -5.21
N SER A 390 2.87 -2.23 -4.13
CA SER A 390 3.95 -1.55 -3.41
C SER A 390 5.28 -1.54 -4.15
N THR A 391 5.52 -2.49 -5.05
CA THR A 391 6.72 -2.57 -5.91
C THR A 391 6.60 -1.66 -7.13
N THR A 392 5.37 -1.46 -7.64
CA THR A 392 5.11 -0.47 -8.70
C THR A 392 5.31 0.93 -8.10
N LYS A 393 6.29 1.69 -8.58
CA LYS A 393 6.69 3.05 -8.12
C LYS A 393 5.55 4.08 -7.95
N GLN A 394 4.31 3.76 -8.33
CA GLN A 394 3.15 4.64 -8.34
C GLN A 394 2.54 4.93 -6.96
N GLN A 395 2.97 4.29 -5.85
CA GLN A 395 2.30 4.45 -4.55
C GLN A 395 3.07 5.22 -3.47
N ILE A 396 4.26 5.74 -3.76
CA ILE A 396 5.01 6.58 -2.81
C ILE A 396 4.41 7.99 -2.81
N THR A 397 3.33 8.17 -2.05
CA THR A 397 2.87 9.52 -1.73
C THR A 397 3.76 10.09 -0.62
N ARG A 398 4.42 11.20 -0.93
CA ARG A 398 5.27 11.94 0.01
C ARG A 398 4.38 12.82 0.90
N LEU A 399 4.74 12.93 2.18
CA LEU A 399 4.25 14.03 3.01
C LEU A 399 4.62 15.37 2.35
N SER A 400 3.76 16.38 2.51
CA SER A 400 4.04 17.73 2.03
C SER A 400 5.35 18.26 2.63
N THR A 401 6.04 19.17 1.94
CA THR A 401 7.34 19.70 2.38
C THR A 401 7.28 20.30 3.79
N THR A 402 6.18 20.98 4.13
CA THR A 402 5.93 21.57 5.46
C THR A 402 5.74 20.50 6.52
N ASP A 403 5.03 19.41 6.20
CA ASP A 403 4.78 18.31 7.14
C ASP A 403 6.06 17.52 7.46
N ARG A 404 7.02 17.45 6.52
CA ARG A 404 8.32 16.77 6.73
C ARG A 404 9.13 17.44 7.85
N GLN A 405 9.22 18.77 7.85
CA GLN A 405 10.01 19.50 8.86
C GLN A 405 9.45 19.31 10.27
N LEU A 406 8.12 19.22 10.41
CA LEU A 406 7.47 18.94 11.69
C LEU A 406 7.60 17.47 12.12
N ALA A 407 7.55 16.54 11.16
CA ALA A 407 7.63 15.11 11.41
C ALA A 407 9.01 14.67 11.93
N VAL A 408 10.11 15.32 11.53
CA VAL A 408 11.47 15.03 12.03
C VAL A 408 11.60 15.23 13.54
N SER A 409 10.71 16.01 14.17
CA SER A 409 10.70 16.18 15.62
C SER A 409 9.97 15.05 16.38
N ILE A 410 9.21 14.20 15.68
CA ILE A 410 8.44 13.11 16.28
C ILE A 410 9.34 12.13 17.06
N PRO A 411 10.47 11.64 16.54
CA PRO A 411 11.31 10.67 17.25
C PRO A 411 11.77 11.18 18.62
N THR A 412 12.35 12.38 18.67
CA THR A 412 12.78 13.00 19.94
C THR A 412 11.61 13.20 20.90
N ARG A 413 10.43 13.58 20.41
CA ARG A 413 9.24 13.79 21.24
C ARG A 413 8.64 12.46 21.73
N SER A 414 8.66 11.41 20.92
CA SER A 414 8.27 10.05 21.28
C SER A 414 9.18 9.48 22.35
N VAL A 415 10.50 9.62 22.21
CA VAL A 415 11.48 9.27 23.24
C VAL A 415 11.18 9.98 24.56
N ASN A 416 10.94 11.29 24.52
CA ASN A 416 10.61 12.08 25.73
C ASN A 416 9.28 11.65 26.37
N ALA A 417 8.26 11.35 25.56
CA ALA A 417 6.98 10.84 26.05
C ALA A 417 7.13 9.46 26.71
N TRP A 418 7.89 8.56 26.08
CA TRP A 418 8.21 7.24 26.59
C TRP A 418 8.99 7.30 27.91
N MET A 419 10.03 8.15 28.00
CA MET A 419 10.78 8.35 29.25
C MET A 419 9.89 8.85 30.40
N ARG A 420 8.93 9.75 30.12
CA ARG A 420 7.96 10.21 31.12
C ARG A 420 7.07 9.08 31.62
N GLN A 421 6.56 8.23 30.72
CA GLN A 421 5.76 7.06 31.08
C GLN A 421 6.56 6.04 31.91
N ARG A 422 7.82 5.77 31.59
CA ARG A 422 8.64 4.86 32.42
C ARG A 422 8.91 5.43 33.81
N ARG A 423 9.19 6.74 33.92
CA ARG A 423 9.41 7.40 35.22
C ARG A 423 8.16 7.38 36.11
N SER A 424 6.95 7.44 35.53
CA SER A 424 5.71 7.31 36.31
C SER A 424 5.48 5.87 36.78
N HIS A 425 5.81 4.85 35.97
CA HIS A 425 5.70 3.44 36.36
C HIS A 425 6.75 3.03 37.41
N SER A 426 7.98 3.55 37.33
CA SER A 426 9.02 3.29 38.35
C SER A 426 8.77 3.96 39.70
N ARG A 427 7.85 4.95 39.76
CA ARG A 427 7.45 5.63 41.00
C ARG A 427 6.20 5.01 41.66
N GLY A 428 5.81 3.80 41.27
CA GLY A 428 4.68 3.07 41.83
C GLY A 428 4.87 2.65 43.30
N CYS A 429 4.63 3.58 44.23
CA CYS A 429 4.24 3.27 45.61
C CYS A 429 2.75 3.60 45.78
N GLY A 430 1.90 2.56 45.89
CA GLY A 430 0.57 2.56 46.54
C GLY A 430 -0.57 3.42 45.95
N PRO A 431 -1.85 3.09 46.24
CA PRO A 431 -2.99 3.91 45.83
C PRO A 431 -2.98 5.27 46.56
N PRO A 432 -3.52 6.34 45.96
CA PRO A 432 -3.45 7.67 46.55
C PRO A 432 -4.38 7.76 47.76
N THR A 433 -3.82 7.81 48.97
CA THR A 433 -4.53 8.33 50.14
C THR A 433 -4.66 9.84 49.97
N TRP A 434 -5.88 10.30 49.70
CA TRP A 434 -6.22 11.72 49.72
C TRP A 434 -6.19 12.22 51.16
N SER A 435 -5.27 13.15 51.47
CA SER A 435 -5.29 13.98 52.67
C SER A 435 -5.86 15.36 52.32
N PRO A 436 -7.01 15.77 52.90
CA PRO A 436 -7.62 17.06 52.61
C PRO A 436 -7.05 18.13 53.55
N SER A 437 -5.97 18.80 53.16
CA SER A 437 -5.51 19.99 53.89
C SER A 437 -4.65 20.95 53.07
N GLN A 438 -5.07 21.30 51.84
CA GLN A 438 -4.51 22.48 51.15
C GLN A 438 -5.60 23.24 50.37
N LEU A 439 -6.50 23.87 51.13
CA LEU A 439 -7.19 25.09 50.70
C LEU A 439 -6.78 26.20 51.69
N ARG A 440 -6.12 27.24 51.16
CA ARG A 440 -5.78 28.47 51.90
C ARG A 440 -7.07 29.20 52.37
N PRO A 441 -6.98 30.10 53.36
CA PRO A 441 -6.74 31.50 53.00
C PRO A 441 -5.78 32.24 53.95
N GLY A 442 -4.93 33.09 53.37
CA GLY A 442 -4.24 34.13 54.12
C GLY A 442 -5.22 35.22 54.53
N CYS A 443 -5.31 35.47 55.83
CA CYS A 443 -5.90 36.66 56.40
C CYS A 443 -5.02 37.04 57.59
N GLU A 444 -4.29 38.14 57.44
CA GLU A 444 -3.41 38.71 58.46
C GLU A 444 -4.21 39.10 59.71
N ARG A 445 -3.74 38.67 60.89
CA ARG A 445 -4.13 39.25 62.16
C ARG A 445 -2.89 39.71 62.92
N ARG A 446 -2.70 41.03 62.98
CA ARG A 446 -2.07 41.71 64.11
C ARG A 446 -3.11 41.78 65.24
N ALA A 447 -2.76 41.28 66.42
CA ALA A 447 -3.09 41.88 67.71
C ALA A 447 -2.42 41.07 68.83
N SER A 448 -1.37 41.65 69.39
CA SER A 448 -0.76 41.34 70.68
C SER A 448 -1.79 41.49 71.81
N GLY A 449 -1.92 40.48 72.67
CA GLY A 449 -2.57 40.61 73.97
C GLY A 449 -1.55 40.80 75.10
N PRO A 450 -1.89 41.46 76.20
CA PRO A 450 -1.17 41.32 77.47
C PRO A 450 -2.04 40.56 78.48
N ALA A 451 -1.45 39.57 79.16
CA ALA A 451 -2.00 39.05 80.41
C ALA A 451 -0.92 38.27 81.19
N ALA A 452 -0.35 38.90 82.22
CA ALA A 452 0.27 38.21 83.35
C ALA A 452 0.43 39.18 84.55
N GLU A 453 -0.48 39.06 85.52
CA GLU A 453 -0.34 39.29 86.98
C GLU A 453 -1.77 39.17 87.55
N VAL A 454 -2.13 38.39 88.59
CA VAL A 454 -1.56 38.18 89.93
C VAL A 454 -2.18 36.89 90.52
N ALA A 455 -1.41 36.08 91.26
CA ALA A 455 -1.72 35.60 92.63
C ALA A 455 -1.08 34.23 92.97
N ARG A 456 0.00 34.33 93.77
CA ARG A 456 0.61 33.40 94.74
C ARG A 456 1.33 32.15 94.24
#